data_AF-A0A3C2AKY5-F1
#
_entry.id   AF-A0A3C2AKY5-F1
#
_cell.length_a   1.000
_cell.length_b   1.000
_cell.length_c   1.000
_cell.angle_alpha   90.00
_cell.angle_beta   90.00
_cell.angle_gamma   90.00
#
_symmetry.space_group_name_H-M   'P 1'
#
loop_
_entity.id
_entity.type
_entity.pdbx_description
1 polymer ?
#
loop_
_entity_poly.entity_id
_entity_poly.type
_entity_poly.pdbx_seq_one_letter_code
_entity_poly.pdbx_strand_id
1 'polypeptide(L)'
;MCKVSEKIKFCTCGDIQNIEELDDYWILHRFNKDKDEDDIMIGMLAPPTVFRDSNFEFNENAILERLNTGEAFDKPMNLEKRDRLEVVINMNDDDGSFSYNFQFYGRKWKAVKEDVLGLLERYDQNKRGKVEAGLESFREEAGIVDQ
;
A
#
# COMPACT_ATOMS: atom_id res chain seq x y z
N MET A 1 2.64 16.50 7.21
CA MET A 1 2.89 15.92 5.86
C MET A 1 3.77 14.69 6.04
N CYS A 2 3.21 13.49 5.82
CA CYS A 2 3.89 12.21 6.11
C CYS A 2 4.68 11.72 4.89
N LYS A 3 5.91 11.25 5.12
CA LYS A 3 6.77 10.65 4.09
C LYS A 3 7.04 9.19 4.43
N VAL A 4 7.01 8.33 3.42
CA VAL A 4 7.32 6.90 3.59
C VAL A 4 8.82 6.74 3.82
N SER A 5 9.20 5.91 4.81
CA SER A 5 10.61 5.62 5.06
C SER A 5 11.23 4.82 3.93
N GLU A 6 12.48 5.13 3.60
CA GLU A 6 13.30 4.30 2.70
C GLU A 6 13.57 2.89 3.27
N LYS A 7 13.34 2.68 4.57
CA LYS A 7 13.55 1.40 5.27
C LYS A 7 12.32 0.48 5.28
N ILE A 8 11.26 0.85 4.57
CA ILE A 8 9.99 0.10 4.55
C ILE A 8 10.22 -1.40 4.24
N LYS A 9 9.58 -2.27 5.01
CA LYS A 9 9.62 -3.74 4.81
C LYS A 9 8.22 -4.32 4.78
N PHE A 10 8.00 -5.28 3.88
CA PHE A 10 6.73 -5.98 3.74
C PHE A 10 6.79 -7.31 4.47
N CYS A 11 6.24 -7.35 5.68
CA CYS A 11 6.28 -8.50 6.56
C CYS A 11 5.07 -9.40 6.33
N THR A 12 5.31 -10.67 5.98
CA THR A 12 4.30 -11.72 5.88
C THR A 12 4.02 -12.30 7.28
N CYS A 13 3.29 -11.55 8.11
CA CYS A 13 2.88 -12.01 9.44
C CYS A 13 1.88 -13.17 9.32
N GLY A 14 2.00 -14.18 10.20
CA GLY A 14 1.03 -15.26 10.34
C GLY A 14 -0.17 -14.84 11.21
N ASP A 15 -1.34 -15.41 10.91
CA ASP A 15 -2.63 -15.24 11.62
C ASP A 15 -3.07 -13.80 11.92
N ILE A 16 -3.08 -12.95 10.89
CA ILE A 16 -3.80 -11.67 10.95
C ILE A 16 -5.30 -11.96 10.84
N GLN A 17 -6.08 -11.71 11.90
CA GLN A 17 -7.55 -11.85 11.85
C GLN A 17 -8.18 -10.67 11.09
N ASN A 18 -7.82 -9.45 11.48
CA ASN A 18 -8.26 -8.21 10.85
C ASN A 18 -7.04 -7.39 10.41
N ILE A 19 -6.91 -7.16 9.10
CA ILE A 19 -5.77 -6.42 8.52
C ILE A 19 -5.88 -4.92 8.76
N GLU A 20 -7.11 -4.41 8.87
CA GLU A 20 -7.41 -2.99 9.04
C GLU A 20 -7.05 -2.48 10.45
N GLU A 21 -6.81 -3.40 11.40
CA GLU A 21 -6.31 -3.09 12.74
C GLU A 21 -4.80 -2.85 12.80
N LEU A 22 -4.07 -3.10 11.70
CA LEU A 22 -2.64 -2.82 11.64
C LEU A 22 -2.39 -1.33 11.33
N ASP A 23 -1.35 -0.76 11.93
CA ASP A 23 -0.92 0.63 11.67
C ASP A 23 -0.71 0.87 10.16
N ASP A 24 0.09 0.03 9.52
CA ASP A 24 0.33 0.06 8.09
C ASP A 24 0.33 -1.38 7.57
N TYR A 25 -0.24 -1.60 6.39
CA TYR A 25 -0.39 -2.94 5.84
C TYR A 25 -0.31 -3.00 4.32
N TRP A 26 -0.19 -4.22 3.81
CA TRP A 26 -0.23 -4.48 2.38
C TRP A 26 -1.16 -5.66 2.08
N ILE A 27 -1.77 -5.62 0.89
CA ILE A 27 -2.63 -6.68 0.35
C ILE A 27 -2.14 -7.02 -1.05
N LEU A 28 -1.85 -8.29 -1.27
CA LEU A 28 -1.58 -8.85 -2.60
C LEU A 28 -2.88 -9.41 -3.16
N HIS A 29 -3.31 -8.88 -4.29
CA HIS A 29 -4.48 -9.33 -5.04
C HIS A 29 -4.06 -10.12 -6.28
N ARG A 30 -4.70 -11.27 -6.52
CA ARG A 30 -4.48 -12.15 -7.67
C ARG A 30 -5.59 -11.94 -8.69
N PHE A 31 -5.23 -11.80 -9.96
CA PHE A 31 -6.23 -11.68 -11.02
C PHE A 31 -7.09 -12.93 -11.10
N ASN A 32 -8.40 -12.76 -11.02
CA ASN A 32 -9.38 -13.82 -11.17
C ASN A 32 -10.26 -13.52 -12.39
N LYS A 33 -10.13 -14.34 -13.43
CA LYS A 33 -10.91 -14.23 -14.67
C LYS A 33 -12.36 -14.69 -14.53
N ASP A 34 -12.66 -15.44 -13.47
CA ASP A 34 -13.95 -16.04 -13.20
C ASP A 34 -14.74 -15.18 -12.19
N LYS A 35 -14.18 -14.04 -11.76
CA LYS A 35 -14.88 -13.04 -10.95
C LYS A 35 -15.80 -12.23 -11.86
N ASP A 36 -17.08 -12.21 -11.51
CA ASP A 36 -18.12 -11.55 -12.29
C ASP A 36 -18.15 -10.05 -11.98
N GLU A 37 -18.26 -9.21 -13.01
CA GLU A 37 -18.40 -7.76 -12.87
C GLU A 37 -19.76 -7.37 -12.22
N ASP A 38 -20.66 -8.34 -12.06
CA ASP A 38 -22.01 -8.18 -11.50
C ASP A 38 -22.06 -8.33 -9.95
N ASP A 39 -20.95 -8.63 -9.28
CA ASP A 39 -20.90 -8.66 -7.82
C ASP A 39 -21.12 -7.25 -7.25
N ILE A 40 -22.24 -7.07 -6.53
CA ILE A 40 -22.64 -5.77 -5.97
C ILE A 40 -21.63 -5.35 -4.89
N MET A 41 -20.84 -4.34 -5.20
CA MET A 41 -19.96 -3.68 -4.24
C MET A 41 -20.78 -2.80 -3.28
N ILE A 42 -20.77 -3.14 -1.99
CA ILE A 42 -21.39 -2.33 -0.93
C ILE A 42 -20.27 -1.67 -0.13
N GLY A 43 -20.14 -0.35 -0.24
CA GLY A 43 -19.13 0.44 0.47
C GLY A 43 -19.19 1.92 0.11
N MET A 44 -18.37 2.73 0.79
CA MET A 44 -18.23 4.15 0.50
C MET A 44 -16.93 4.39 -0.27
N LEU A 45 -17.02 5.08 -1.41
CA LEU A 45 -15.84 5.51 -2.15
C LEU A 45 -15.16 6.67 -1.41
N ALA A 46 -13.93 6.45 -0.96
CA ALA A 46 -13.06 7.52 -0.48
C ALA A 46 -12.41 8.26 -1.67
N PRO A 47 -12.10 9.56 -1.53
CA PRO A 47 -11.31 10.26 -2.53
C PRO A 47 -9.96 9.55 -2.76
N PRO A 48 -9.47 9.43 -4.01
CA PRO A 48 -8.18 8.82 -4.29
C PRO A 48 -7.03 9.48 -3.53
N THR A 49 -6.06 8.68 -3.09
CA THR A 49 -4.85 9.12 -2.36
C THR A 49 -4.12 10.25 -3.07
N VAL A 50 -4.04 10.23 -4.40
CA VAL A 50 -3.37 11.27 -5.20
C VAL A 50 -3.92 12.69 -4.96
N PHE A 51 -5.17 12.82 -4.49
CA PHE A 51 -5.78 14.11 -4.17
C PHE A 51 -5.66 14.49 -2.69
N ARG A 52 -5.31 13.54 -1.82
CA ARG A 52 -5.25 13.71 -0.36
C ARG A 52 -3.82 13.78 0.16
N ASP A 53 -2.92 12.98 -0.41
CA ASP A 53 -1.51 12.95 -0.03
C ASP A 53 -0.71 13.99 -0.82
N SER A 54 -0.37 15.09 -0.15
CA SER A 54 0.54 16.12 -0.70
C SER A 54 1.92 15.60 -1.11
N ASN A 55 2.35 14.43 -0.62
CA ASN A 55 3.60 13.76 -0.96
C ASN A 55 3.38 12.55 -1.88
N PHE A 56 2.22 12.42 -2.54
CA PHE A 56 1.83 11.21 -3.27
C PHE A 56 2.93 10.68 -4.20
N GLU A 57 3.46 11.53 -5.09
CA GLU A 57 4.49 11.11 -6.04
C GLU A 57 5.78 10.66 -5.35
N PHE A 58 6.16 11.32 -4.25
CA PHE A 58 7.35 10.92 -3.49
C PHE A 58 7.14 9.57 -2.82
N ASN A 59 6.01 9.39 -2.13
CA ASN A 59 5.69 8.17 -1.41
C ASN A 59 5.48 6.98 -2.37
N GLU A 60 4.77 7.18 -3.48
CA GLU A 60 4.58 6.15 -4.51
C GLU A 60 5.92 5.69 -5.09
N ASN A 61 6.82 6.62 -5.40
CA ASN A 61 8.14 6.28 -5.93
C ASN A 61 9.01 5.56 -4.89
N ALA A 62 9.02 6.02 -3.63
CA ALA A 62 9.78 5.36 -2.56
C ALA A 62 9.33 3.91 -2.35
N ILE A 63 8.01 3.67 -2.33
CA ILE A 63 7.44 2.32 -2.23
C ILE A 63 7.82 1.48 -3.46
N LEU A 64 7.69 2.04 -4.67
CA LEU A 64 7.98 1.35 -5.92
C LEU A 64 9.46 0.94 -6.04
N GLU A 65 10.36 1.84 -5.66
CA GLU A 65 11.80 1.58 -5.63
C GLU A 65 12.09 0.44 -4.67
N ARG A 66 11.51 0.48 -3.46
CA ARG A 66 11.68 -0.59 -2.49
C ARG A 66 11.17 -1.93 -3.00
N LEU A 67 9.98 -1.98 -3.59
CA LEU A 67 9.38 -3.21 -4.14
C LEU A 67 10.24 -3.86 -5.22
N ASN A 68 11.04 -3.07 -5.93
CA ASN A 68 11.96 -3.56 -6.97
C ASN A 68 13.36 -3.89 -6.43
N THR A 69 13.55 -3.88 -5.11
CA THR A 69 14.73 -4.46 -4.46
C THR A 69 14.50 -5.95 -4.17
N GLY A 70 15.56 -6.76 -4.20
CA GLY A 70 15.47 -8.21 -3.96
C GLY A 70 15.05 -8.61 -2.54
N GLU A 71 14.97 -7.65 -1.62
CA GLU A 71 14.75 -7.87 -0.18
C GLU A 71 13.57 -7.05 0.36
N ALA A 72 12.60 -6.71 -0.49
CA ALA A 72 11.42 -5.93 -0.09
C ALA A 72 10.54 -6.70 0.91
N PHE A 73 10.32 -7.98 0.65
CA PHE A 73 9.52 -8.89 1.47
C PHE A 73 10.40 -9.70 2.42
N ASP A 74 9.88 -9.98 3.61
CA ASP A 74 10.57 -10.81 4.63
C ASP A 74 10.74 -12.27 4.21
N LYS A 75 9.93 -12.75 3.26
CA LYS A 75 9.98 -14.11 2.69
C LYS A 75 9.78 -14.06 1.16
N PRO A 76 10.31 -15.05 0.42
CA PRO A 76 10.04 -15.16 -1.01
C PRO A 76 8.53 -15.23 -1.32
N MET A 77 8.09 -14.40 -2.26
CA MET A 77 6.70 -14.33 -2.70
C MET A 77 6.50 -15.08 -4.01
N ASN A 78 5.45 -15.89 -4.09
CA ASN A 78 5.04 -16.56 -5.34
C ASN A 78 4.20 -15.61 -6.21
N LEU A 79 4.87 -14.65 -6.84
CA LEU A 79 4.25 -13.61 -7.65
C LEU A 79 3.94 -14.11 -9.07
N GLU A 80 2.79 -13.70 -9.60
CA GLU A 80 2.38 -13.94 -10.98
C GLU A 80 2.22 -12.62 -11.74
N LYS A 81 2.38 -12.68 -13.06
CA LYS A 81 2.15 -11.52 -13.91
C LYS A 81 0.71 -11.04 -13.72
N ARG A 82 0.54 -9.73 -13.56
CA ARG A 82 -0.70 -9.01 -13.26
C ARG A 82 -1.09 -8.97 -11.79
N ASP A 83 -0.33 -9.60 -10.88
CA ASP A 83 -0.57 -9.39 -9.45
C ASP A 83 -0.60 -7.91 -9.11
N ARG A 84 -1.53 -7.56 -8.23
CA ARG A 84 -1.68 -6.20 -7.71
C ARG A 84 -1.24 -6.19 -6.27
N LEU A 85 -0.44 -5.21 -5.91
CA LEU A 85 -0.09 -4.93 -4.53
C LEU A 85 -0.69 -3.59 -4.15
N GLU A 86 -1.53 -3.62 -3.14
CA GLU A 86 -2.04 -2.46 -2.45
C GLU A 86 -1.21 -2.27 -1.18
N VAL A 87 -0.69 -1.06 -0.97
CA VAL A 87 0.03 -0.66 0.25
C VAL A 87 -0.79 0.43 0.90
N VAL A 88 -1.25 0.17 2.12
CA VAL A 88 -2.07 1.08 2.91
C VAL A 88 -1.25 1.61 4.08
N ILE A 89 -1.13 2.93 4.13
CA ILE A 89 -0.47 3.66 5.20
C ILE A 89 -1.56 4.39 5.99
N ASN A 90 -1.80 4.02 7.24
CA ASN A 90 -2.81 4.71 8.04
C ASN A 90 -2.18 5.94 8.69
N MET A 91 -2.88 7.06 8.59
CA MET A 91 -2.53 8.24 9.37
C MET A 91 -3.07 8.04 10.78
N ASN A 92 -2.25 8.32 11.79
CA ASN A 92 -2.66 8.25 13.20
C ASN A 92 -3.69 9.32 13.60
N ASP A 93 -4.01 10.24 12.69
CA ASP A 93 -4.99 11.32 12.85
C ASP A 93 -6.21 11.10 11.94
N ASP A 94 -7.31 11.82 12.18
CA ASP A 94 -8.63 11.75 11.50
C ASP A 94 -8.62 11.82 9.95
N ASP A 95 -7.44 12.00 9.33
CA ASP A 95 -7.24 12.06 7.88
C ASP A 95 -7.43 10.70 7.17
N GLY A 96 -7.56 9.59 7.90
CA GLY A 96 -7.81 8.26 7.33
C GLY A 96 -6.57 7.62 6.72
N SER A 97 -6.75 6.78 5.71
CA SER A 97 -5.65 5.98 5.12
C SER A 97 -5.25 6.43 3.71
N PHE A 98 -3.99 6.20 3.36
CA PHE A 98 -3.45 6.39 2.01
C PHE A 98 -3.16 5.03 1.38
N SER A 99 -3.78 4.75 0.24
CA SER A 99 -3.59 3.53 -0.56
C SER A 99 -2.75 3.83 -1.81
N TYR A 100 -1.68 3.05 -1.99
CA TYR A 100 -0.79 3.08 -3.16
C TYR A 100 -0.84 1.74 -3.87
N ASN A 101 -0.93 1.76 -5.19
CA ASN A 101 -1.23 0.56 -5.98
C ASN A 101 -0.12 0.27 -7.00
N PHE A 102 0.28 -1.00 -7.07
CA PHE A 102 1.35 -1.48 -7.93
C PHE A 102 0.93 -2.75 -8.66
N GLN A 103 1.47 -2.97 -9.86
CA GLN A 103 1.28 -4.21 -10.60
C GLN A 103 2.61 -4.90 -10.93
N PHE A 104 2.65 -6.21 -10.74
CA PHE A 104 3.80 -7.04 -11.10
C PHE A 104 3.74 -7.45 -12.58
N TYR A 105 4.82 -7.20 -13.31
CA TYR A 105 4.93 -7.54 -14.75
C TYR A 105 5.78 -8.79 -15.00
N GLY A 106 6.04 -9.60 -13.97
CA GLY A 106 6.83 -10.85 -14.06
C GLY A 106 8.31 -10.69 -13.70
N ARG A 107 8.82 -9.46 -13.67
CA ARG A 107 10.20 -9.16 -13.23
C ARG A 107 10.30 -7.95 -12.32
N LYS A 108 9.40 -6.99 -12.50
CA LYS A 108 9.37 -5.73 -11.77
C LYS A 108 7.95 -5.29 -11.51
N TRP A 109 7.80 -4.54 -10.43
CA TRP A 109 6.62 -3.77 -10.09
C TRP A 109 6.59 -2.47 -10.88
N LYS A 110 5.39 -1.94 -11.12
CA LYS A 110 5.16 -0.58 -11.62
C LYS A 110 3.95 0.02 -10.92
N ALA A 111 4.00 1.32 -10.66
CA ALA A 111 2.83 2.09 -10.27
C ALA A 111 1.72 2.00 -11.33
N VAL A 112 0.48 2.07 -10.88
CA VAL A 112 -0.72 1.88 -11.71
C VAL A 112 -1.75 2.91 -11.31
N LYS A 113 -2.27 3.61 -12.31
CA LYS A 113 -3.28 4.66 -12.14
C LYS A 113 -4.72 4.13 -12.14
N GLU A 114 -4.88 2.81 -12.20
CA GLU A 114 -6.20 2.18 -12.30
C GLU A 114 -7.03 2.39 -11.04
N ASP A 115 -8.34 2.56 -11.27
CA ASP A 115 -9.36 2.79 -10.27
C ASP A 115 -9.50 1.60 -9.30
N VAL A 116 -9.76 1.92 -8.04
CA VAL A 116 -9.98 0.97 -6.93
C VAL A 116 -11.11 -0.01 -7.28
N LEU A 117 -12.10 0.42 -8.07
CA LEU A 117 -13.18 -0.44 -8.55
C LEU A 117 -12.68 -1.62 -9.41
N GLY A 118 -11.76 -1.37 -10.33
CA GLY A 118 -11.20 -2.42 -11.20
C GLY A 118 -10.35 -3.45 -10.44
N LEU A 119 -9.79 -3.07 -9.29
CA LEU A 119 -9.12 -4.00 -8.38
C LEU A 119 -10.13 -4.93 -7.71
N LEU A 120 -11.22 -4.36 -7.20
CA LEU A 120 -12.25 -5.09 -6.47
C LEU A 120 -13.04 -6.04 -7.38
N GLU A 121 -13.36 -5.63 -8.61
CA GLU A 121 -14.16 -6.42 -9.57
C GLU A 121 -13.40 -7.61 -10.16
N ARG A 122 -12.07 -7.54 -10.28
CA ARG A 122 -11.29 -8.49 -11.10
C ARG A 122 -10.21 -9.26 -10.36
N TYR A 123 -10.03 -8.98 -9.07
CA TYR A 123 -8.97 -9.58 -8.28
C TYR A 123 -9.50 -10.12 -6.95
N ASP A 124 -8.90 -11.22 -6.50
CA ASP A 124 -9.13 -11.79 -5.17
C ASP A 124 -7.97 -11.42 -4.25
N GLN A 125 -8.27 -11.18 -2.97
CA GLN A 125 -7.23 -11.07 -1.96
C GLN A 125 -6.54 -12.42 -1.78
N ASN A 126 -5.23 -12.47 -2.04
CA ASN A 126 -4.43 -13.69 -1.99
C ASN A 126 -3.58 -13.75 -0.72
N LYS A 127 -2.84 -12.67 -0.44
CA LYS A 127 -1.98 -12.56 0.75
C LYS A 127 -2.06 -11.16 1.33
N ARG A 128 -1.70 -11.04 2.61
CA ARG A 128 -1.67 -9.76 3.32
C ARG A 128 -0.58 -9.78 4.38
N GLY A 129 -0.18 -8.61 4.85
CA GLY A 129 0.86 -8.50 5.86
C GLY A 129 1.04 -7.08 6.38
N LYS A 130 1.91 -6.95 7.39
CA LYS A 130 2.27 -5.66 7.98
C LYS A 130 3.29 -4.95 7.11
N VAL A 131 3.19 -3.62 7.08
CA VAL A 131 4.27 -2.73 6.64
C VAL A 131 5.04 -2.29 7.89
N GLU A 132 6.35 -2.55 7.92
CA GLU A 132 7.23 -2.09 8.99
C GLU A 132 7.98 -0.82 8.57
N ALA A 133 8.16 0.11 9.53
CA ALA A 133 8.78 1.41 9.31
C ALA A 133 8.09 2.25 8.21
N GLY A 134 6.76 2.22 8.16
CA GLY A 134 5.98 2.83 7.07
C GLY A 134 6.10 4.35 6.96
N LEU A 135 6.31 5.08 8.06
CA LEU A 135 6.39 6.54 8.07
C LEU A 135 7.65 7.07 8.77
N GLU A 136 8.26 8.09 8.19
CA GLU A 136 9.19 9.00 8.86
C GLU A 136 8.43 10.27 9.27
N SER A 137 8.23 10.46 10.57
CA SER A 137 7.70 11.72 11.10
C SER A 137 8.84 12.74 11.18
N PHE A 138 8.71 13.84 10.43
CA PHE A 138 9.52 15.03 10.69
C PHE A 138 8.93 15.72 11.92
N ARG A 139 9.65 15.65 13.05
CA ARG A 139 9.47 16.66 14.10
C ARG A 139 9.88 17.99 13.49
N GLU A 140 8.94 18.90 13.30
CA GLU A 140 9.29 20.31 13.15
C GLU A 140 10.05 20.71 14.41
N GLU A 141 11.36 20.92 14.29
CA GLU A 141 12.13 21.70 15.27
C GLU A 141 11.62 23.14 15.18
N ALA A 142 10.50 23.43 15.83
CA ALA A 142 10.14 24.78 16.21
C ALA A 142 11.08 25.19 17.35
N GLY A 143 12.03 26.07 17.00
CA GLY A 143 13.06 26.54 17.91
C GLY A 143 12.53 27.16 19.19
N ILE A 144 13.22 26.88 20.28
CA ILE A 144 13.37 27.80 21.41
C ILE A 144 14.87 27.97 21.60
N VAL A 145 15.38 29.10 21.11
CA VAL A 145 16.66 29.67 21.56
C VAL A 145 16.35 30.30 22.90
N ASP A 146 16.70 29.62 23.99
CA ASP A 146 16.77 30.28 25.30
C ASP A 146 18.17 30.88 25.47
N GLN A 147 18.17 32.20 25.65
CA GLN A 147 19.31 33.03 26.05
C GLN A 147 19.70 32.77 27.50
#